data_AF-A0A2N1P6G5-F1
#
_entry.id   AF-A0A2N1P6G5-F1
#
_cell.length_a   1.000
_cell.length_b   1.000
_cell.length_c   1.000
_cell.angle_alpha   90.00
_cell.angle_beta   90.00
_cell.angle_gamma   90.00
#
_symmetry.space_group_name_H-M   'P 1'
#
loop_
_entity.id
_entity.type
_entity.pdbx_description
1 polymer ?
#
loop_
_entity_poly.entity_id
_entity_poly.type
_entity_poly.pdbx_seq_one_letter_code
_entity_poly.pdbx_strand_id
1 'polypeptide(L)'
;MFKRDKIFYFACGLCCVGVALAVMGYEFVLLLFVAAYLLRPALHEFGIARQYADERQLTIHSRSGNIGFIVIILAAAGFALWKASRGESSGGLPELIFIGLAAKAITGLIMVGEYRKAGVVIISAVGVFLALFIIAEGGFSVASIFGIVVGGIIVGLGQLARKFPKAMAFLLAAVATGAIFAFDLYDFREVGTGLWLLFITPVVTASACLFLGRGDREEEVSPRLRAGVFGTLGAGAAVVFTLAMIFGGRNEPITSRMTAAPDGKVVEIQDISCVGSVEYYQNGKLTSCTLGREDTLSGQPLPAGTVVHLTSDGYLDWCFLKQNTEIQGHLCRGEKDGFMTGFHPNGQLKTAWLAQDEIIQGIPCAKFQFLSALLNWVAGYKDGSTVFYENGLLRYCELSENFTIEGQRFKRGDAVRFDRDGKLVGDKK
;
A
#
# COMPACT_ATOMS: atom_id res chain seq x y z
N MET A 1 44.52 14.34 17.27
CA MET A 1 43.53 15.22 17.92
C MET A 1 42.14 14.93 17.37
N PHE A 2 41.60 13.73 17.63
CA PHE A 2 40.22 13.36 17.27
C PHE A 2 39.38 13.48 18.55
N LYS A 3 38.70 14.61 18.77
CA LYS A 3 37.64 14.64 19.77
C LYS A 3 36.59 13.61 19.34
N ARG A 4 36.24 12.67 20.22
CA ARG A 4 35.30 11.58 19.94
C ARG A 4 33.94 12.15 19.55
N ASP A 5 33.69 12.21 18.25
CA ASP A 5 32.43 12.60 17.65
C ASP A 5 31.43 11.43 17.78
N LYS A 6 30.71 11.39 18.91
CA LYS A 6 29.79 10.29 19.24
C LYS A 6 28.74 10.05 18.15
N ILE A 7 28.31 11.11 17.46
CA ILE A 7 27.28 11.05 16.41
C ILE A 7 27.85 10.36 15.17
N PHE A 8 29.09 10.70 14.80
CA PHE A 8 29.79 10.02 13.70
C PHE A 8 29.91 8.51 13.96
N TYR A 9 30.32 8.11 15.17
CA TYR A 9 30.43 6.68 15.51
C TYR A 9 29.08 5.96 15.49
N PHE A 10 27.99 6.62 15.91
CA PHE A 10 26.64 6.06 15.81
C PHE A 10 26.20 5.86 14.35
N ALA A 11 26.46 6.85 13.49
CA ALA A 11 26.18 6.75 12.06
C ALA A 11 27.01 5.64 11.40
N CYS A 12 28.30 5.53 11.73
CA CYS A 12 29.14 4.40 11.28
C CYS A 12 28.60 3.07 11.78
N GLY A 13 28.15 2.97 13.04
CA GLY A 13 27.53 1.77 13.59
C GLY A 13 26.27 1.36 12.82
N LEU A 14 25.35 2.29 12.56
CA LEU A 14 24.16 2.04 11.74
C LEU A 14 24.53 1.59 10.32
N CYS A 15 25.55 2.19 9.72
CA CYS A 15 26.08 1.80 8.41
C CYS A 15 26.64 0.38 8.42
N CYS A 16 27.47 0.02 9.43
CA CYS A 16 28.03 -1.32 9.58
C CYS A 16 26.93 -2.39 9.79
N VAL A 17 25.93 -2.10 10.62
CA VAL A 17 24.77 -2.99 10.82
C VAL A 17 23.99 -3.15 9.51
N GLY A 18 23.81 -2.05 8.76
CA GLY A 18 23.23 -2.08 7.41
C GLY A 18 24.00 -3.03 6.48
N VAL A 19 25.32 -2.87 6.36
CA VAL A 19 26.16 -3.76 5.53
C VAL A 19 26.01 -5.23 5.95
N ALA A 20 26.07 -5.53 7.25
CA ALA A 20 25.94 -6.90 7.75
C ALA A 20 24.59 -7.52 7.37
N LEU A 21 23.50 -6.76 7.54
CA LEU A 21 22.16 -7.20 7.18
C LEU A 21 21.98 -7.36 5.65
N ALA A 22 22.66 -6.56 4.83
CA ALA A 22 22.65 -6.72 3.37
C ALA A 22 23.34 -8.01 2.95
N VAL A 23 24.46 -8.35 3.58
CA VAL A 23 25.15 -9.63 3.35
C VAL A 23 24.25 -10.81 3.74
N MET A 24 23.38 -10.64 4.73
CA MET A 24 22.39 -11.64 5.15
C MET A 24 21.12 -11.68 4.27
N GLY A 25 21.03 -10.84 3.23
CA GLY A 25 19.89 -10.84 2.30
C GLY A 25 18.64 -10.09 2.80
N TYR A 26 18.74 -9.30 3.85
CA TYR A 26 17.62 -8.49 4.34
C TYR A 26 17.41 -7.24 3.48
N GLU A 27 16.16 -6.98 3.07
CA GLU A 27 15.86 -5.91 2.11
C GLU A 27 15.76 -4.51 2.73
N PHE A 28 15.53 -4.42 4.04
CA PHE A 28 15.37 -3.16 4.78
C PHE A 28 16.69 -2.42 5.07
N VAL A 29 17.82 -2.93 4.58
CA VAL A 29 19.16 -2.39 4.83
C VAL A 29 19.33 -0.94 4.37
N LEU A 30 18.67 -0.58 3.27
CA LEU A 30 18.70 0.79 2.74
C LEU A 30 18.20 1.82 3.74
N LEU A 31 17.26 1.45 4.60
CA LEU A 31 16.75 2.34 5.65
C LEU A 31 17.80 2.64 6.70
N LEU A 32 18.69 1.70 7.01
CA LEU A 32 19.80 1.93 7.94
C LEU A 32 20.85 2.86 7.35
N PHE A 33 21.09 2.78 6.03
CA PHE A 33 21.96 3.75 5.34
C PHE A 33 21.33 5.14 5.31
N VAL A 34 20.03 5.25 5.02
CA VAL A 34 19.29 6.51 5.06
C VAL A 34 19.28 7.09 6.47
N ALA A 35 19.04 6.26 7.50
CA ALA A 35 19.06 6.67 8.90
C ALA A 35 20.44 7.14 9.34
N ALA A 36 21.51 6.40 9.01
CA ALA A 36 22.90 6.79 9.29
C ALA A 36 23.23 8.15 8.67
N TYR A 37 22.74 8.37 7.44
CA TYR A 37 22.94 9.61 6.71
C TYR A 37 22.15 10.79 7.30
N LEU A 38 20.89 10.59 7.68
CA LEU A 38 20.03 11.63 8.26
C LEU A 38 20.29 11.91 9.74
N LEU A 39 20.99 11.02 10.44
CA LEU A 39 21.17 11.08 11.90
C LEU A 39 21.73 12.42 12.38
N ARG A 40 22.83 12.87 11.79
CA ARG A 40 23.51 14.10 12.22
C ARG A 40 22.68 15.37 11.91
N PRO A 41 22.18 15.59 10.67
CA PRO A 41 21.29 16.71 10.38
C PRO A 41 20.07 16.76 11.31
N ALA A 42 19.44 15.60 11.56
CA ALA A 42 18.28 15.51 12.45
C ALA A 42 18.63 15.90 13.90
N LEU A 43 19.71 15.33 14.46
CA LEU A 43 20.16 15.65 15.82
C LEU A 43 20.57 17.12 16.00
N HIS A 44 21.09 17.75 14.94
CA HIS A 44 21.42 19.16 14.96
C HIS A 44 20.17 20.04 15.08
N GLU A 45 19.18 19.83 14.21
CA GLU A 45 17.92 20.61 14.26
C GLU A 45 17.14 20.40 15.54
N PHE A 46 17.19 19.19 16.09
CA PHE A 46 16.57 18.91 17.39
C PHE A 46 17.29 19.59 18.56
N GLY A 47 18.35 20.35 18.30
CA GLY A 47 19.12 21.07 19.32
C GLY A 47 19.98 20.18 20.20
N ILE A 48 19.94 18.86 19.98
CA ILE A 48 20.70 17.86 20.74
C ILE A 48 22.19 17.98 20.41
N ALA A 49 22.51 18.27 19.14
CA ALA A 49 23.87 18.37 18.64
C ALA A 49 24.36 19.80 18.37
N ARG A 50 23.63 20.83 18.81
CA ARG A 50 23.95 22.24 18.51
C ARG A 50 25.35 22.66 18.99
N GLN A 51 25.78 22.10 20.11
CA GLN A 51 27.14 22.30 20.68
C GLN A 51 28.26 21.63 19.87
N TYR A 52 27.93 20.78 18.90
CA TYR A 52 28.89 20.00 18.12
C TYR A 52 29.02 20.44 16.66
N ALA A 53 28.29 21.48 16.23
CA ALA A 53 28.32 21.97 14.85
C ALA A 53 28.52 23.49 14.79
N ASP A 54 29.58 23.90 14.11
CA ASP A 54 29.81 25.30 13.74
C ASP A 54 29.02 25.64 12.46
N GLU A 55 28.66 26.91 12.21
CA GLU A 55 27.89 27.33 11.01
C GLU A 55 28.58 26.88 9.72
N ARG A 56 29.91 26.92 9.70
CA ARG A 56 30.71 26.43 8.59
C ARG A 56 30.55 24.92 8.37
N GLN A 57 30.39 24.14 9.44
CA GLN A 57 30.12 22.71 9.37
C GLN A 57 28.70 22.41 8.90
N LEU A 58 27.72 23.26 9.19
CA LEU A 58 26.35 23.12 8.67
C LEU A 58 26.30 23.30 7.15
N THR A 59 26.98 24.31 6.62
CA THR A 59 27.05 24.55 5.18
C THR A 59 27.84 23.45 4.46
N ILE A 60 28.91 22.95 5.09
CA ILE A 60 29.64 21.78 4.58
C ILE A 60 28.75 20.54 4.64
N HIS A 61 27.98 20.34 5.71
CA HIS A 61 27.08 19.19 5.86
C HIS A 61 25.89 19.23 4.91
N SER A 62 25.33 20.39 4.59
CA SER A 62 24.27 20.45 3.57
C SER A 62 24.80 20.05 2.19
N ARG A 63 26.04 20.43 1.88
CA ARG A 63 26.73 20.07 0.62
C ARG A 63 27.22 18.62 0.61
N SER A 64 27.89 18.16 1.66
CA SER A 64 28.38 16.78 1.79
C SER A 64 27.22 15.80 1.99
N GLY A 65 26.13 16.27 2.57
CA GLY A 65 24.86 15.58 2.62
C GLY A 65 24.38 15.24 1.20
N ASN A 66 24.33 16.25 0.33
CA ASN A 66 23.95 16.00 -1.06
C ASN A 66 24.82 14.93 -1.74
N ILE A 67 26.12 14.93 -1.48
CA ILE A 67 27.04 13.90 -1.99
C ILE A 67 26.75 12.52 -1.38
N GLY A 68 26.65 12.39 -0.05
CA GLY A 68 26.40 11.11 0.62
C GLY A 68 25.08 10.47 0.22
N PHE A 69 24.04 11.29 0.06
CA PHE A 69 22.75 10.82 -0.43
C PHE A 69 22.79 10.38 -1.91
N ILE A 70 23.50 11.13 -2.77
CA ILE A 70 23.73 10.72 -4.15
C ILE A 70 24.45 9.38 -4.18
N VAL A 71 25.47 9.18 -3.34
CA VAL A 71 26.19 7.89 -3.24
C VAL A 71 25.26 6.77 -2.79
N ILE A 72 24.36 7.00 -1.82
CA ILE A 72 23.37 5.99 -1.40
C ILE A 72 22.40 5.65 -2.52
N ILE A 73 21.91 6.64 -3.28
CA ILE A 73 21.05 6.40 -4.45
C ILE A 73 21.79 5.61 -5.52
N LEU A 74 23.04 5.98 -5.84
CA LEU A 74 23.85 5.27 -6.83
C LEU A 74 24.13 3.83 -6.38
N ALA A 75 24.38 3.60 -5.08
CA ALA A 75 24.56 2.27 -4.52
C ALA A 75 23.25 1.45 -4.59
N ALA A 76 22.10 2.05 -4.26
CA ALA A 76 20.80 1.40 -4.35
C ALA A 76 20.43 1.08 -5.82
N ALA A 77 20.68 2.00 -6.75
CA ALA A 77 20.49 1.80 -8.17
C ALA A 77 21.43 0.72 -8.72
N GLY A 78 22.71 0.74 -8.33
CA GLY A 78 23.68 -0.29 -8.68
C GLY A 78 23.31 -1.67 -8.16
N PHE A 79 22.77 -1.76 -6.93
CA PHE A 79 22.29 -3.00 -6.34
C PHE A 79 21.02 -3.51 -7.03
N ALA A 80 20.08 -2.62 -7.38
CA ALA A 80 18.91 -2.97 -8.18
C ALA A 80 19.29 -3.49 -9.58
N LEU A 81 20.24 -2.85 -10.25
CA LEU A 81 20.77 -3.31 -11.54
C LEU A 81 21.49 -4.66 -11.43
N TRP A 82 22.24 -4.87 -10.34
CA TRP A 82 22.91 -6.15 -10.07
C TRP A 82 21.90 -7.28 -9.84
N LYS A 83 20.84 -7.08 -9.05
CA LYS A 83 19.73 -8.03 -8.90
C LYS A 83 19.06 -8.32 -10.25
N ALA A 84 18.74 -7.27 -11.01
CA ALA A 84 18.15 -7.41 -12.34
C ALA A 84 19.03 -8.22 -13.30
N SER A 85 20.36 -8.07 -13.24
CA SER A 85 21.30 -8.84 -14.07
C SER A 85 21.32 -10.34 -13.74
N ARG A 86 20.84 -10.73 -12.55
CA ARG A 86 20.69 -12.12 -12.11
C ARG A 86 19.30 -12.70 -12.39
N GLY A 87 18.41 -11.92 -13.01
CA GLY A 87 17.00 -12.31 -13.18
C GLY A 87 16.20 -12.29 -11.87
N GLU A 88 16.74 -11.70 -10.81
CA GLU A 88 16.02 -11.51 -9.54
C GLU A 88 15.12 -10.28 -9.64
N SER A 89 13.90 -10.37 -9.08
CA SER A 89 13.04 -9.20 -8.93
C SER A 89 13.73 -8.16 -8.04
N SER A 90 13.76 -6.90 -8.47
CA SER A 90 14.25 -5.78 -7.67
C SER A 90 13.25 -5.30 -6.62
N GLY A 91 12.18 -6.06 -6.38
CA GLY A 91 11.02 -5.68 -5.55
C GLY A 91 11.43 -4.95 -4.28
N GLY A 92 10.91 -3.74 -4.09
CA GLY A 92 11.15 -2.89 -2.92
C GLY A 92 12.27 -1.85 -3.07
N LEU A 93 13.25 -2.05 -3.96
CA LEU A 93 14.38 -1.12 -4.12
C LEU A 93 14.00 0.24 -4.70
N PRO A 94 13.24 0.32 -5.82
CA PRO A 94 12.77 1.59 -6.35
C PRO A 94 11.91 2.36 -5.33
N GLU A 95 11.05 1.65 -4.60
CA GLU A 95 10.21 2.23 -3.54
C GLU A 95 11.07 2.85 -2.43
N LEU A 96 12.10 2.13 -1.97
CA LEU A 96 13.04 2.61 -0.95
C LEU A 96 13.85 3.83 -1.40
N ILE A 97 14.31 3.85 -2.66
CA ILE A 97 14.99 5.01 -3.25
C ILE A 97 14.04 6.21 -3.26
N PHE A 98 12.79 6.00 -3.67
CA PHE A 98 11.78 7.04 -3.71
C PHE A 98 11.44 7.58 -2.31
N ILE A 99 11.29 6.69 -1.31
CA ILE A 99 11.09 7.07 0.09
C ILE A 99 12.27 7.89 0.61
N GLY A 100 13.51 7.47 0.32
CA GLY A 100 14.71 8.22 0.68
C GLY A 100 14.76 9.63 0.08
N LEU A 101 14.38 9.75 -1.21
CA LEU A 101 14.27 11.03 -1.92
C LEU A 101 13.20 11.93 -1.30
N ALA A 102 12.02 11.40 -1.05
CA ALA A 102 10.91 12.13 -0.44
C ALA A 102 11.27 12.59 0.97
N ALA A 103 11.81 11.71 1.81
CA ALA A 103 12.23 12.03 3.17
C ALA A 103 13.31 13.12 3.18
N LYS A 104 14.30 13.06 2.27
CA LYS A 104 15.32 14.09 2.15
C LYS A 104 14.74 15.42 1.66
N ALA A 105 13.87 15.42 0.67
CA ALA A 105 13.25 16.64 0.14
C ALA A 105 12.40 17.34 1.22
N ILE A 106 11.61 16.57 1.97
CA ILE A 106 10.81 17.05 3.10
C ILE A 106 11.73 17.61 4.19
N THR A 107 12.77 16.88 4.58
CA THR A 107 13.74 17.34 5.58
C THR A 107 14.40 18.63 5.11
N GLY A 108 14.88 18.70 3.86
CA GLY A 108 15.50 19.89 3.29
C GLY A 108 14.57 21.11 3.32
N LEU A 109 13.29 20.94 3.01
CA LEU A 109 12.29 22.02 3.10
C LEU A 109 12.08 22.49 4.55
N ILE A 110 12.04 21.57 5.51
CA ILE A 110 11.91 21.88 6.95
C ILE A 110 13.16 22.62 7.47
N MET A 111 14.35 22.25 6.99
CA MET A 111 15.63 22.84 7.39
C MET A 111 15.77 24.31 6.98
N VAL A 112 15.07 24.76 5.93
CA VAL A 112 15.10 26.16 5.48
C VAL A 112 14.41 27.09 6.49
N GLY A 113 13.58 26.56 7.40
CA GLY A 113 12.90 27.34 8.43
C GLY A 113 11.64 28.08 7.95
N GLU A 114 11.40 28.13 6.64
CA GLU A 114 10.19 28.70 6.03
C GLU A 114 9.00 27.71 6.13
N TYR A 115 8.53 27.41 7.34
CA TYR A 115 7.56 26.33 7.60
C TYR A 115 6.26 26.47 6.80
N ARG A 116 5.74 27.70 6.66
CA ARG A 116 4.51 27.92 5.87
C ARG A 116 4.71 27.52 4.40
N LYS A 117 5.83 27.92 3.82
CA LYS A 117 6.18 27.58 2.44
C LYS A 117 6.48 26.10 2.29
N ALA A 118 7.19 25.49 3.25
CA ALA A 118 7.43 24.06 3.28
C ALA A 118 6.12 23.27 3.27
N GLY A 119 5.16 23.62 4.13
CA GLY A 119 3.84 22.96 4.16
C GLY A 119 3.11 23.03 2.82
N VAL A 120 3.07 24.21 2.20
CA VAL A 120 2.46 24.43 0.86
C VAL A 120 3.14 23.57 -0.21
N VAL A 121 4.47 23.55 -0.22
CA VAL A 121 5.26 22.79 -1.21
C VAL A 121 5.02 21.30 -1.03
N ILE A 122 5.02 20.79 0.21
CA ILE A 122 4.78 19.37 0.49
C ILE A 122 3.39 18.94 -0.02
N ILE A 123 2.32 19.69 0.29
CA ILE A 123 0.95 19.35 -0.19
C ILE A 123 0.88 19.38 -1.72
N SER A 124 1.49 20.39 -2.33
CA SER A 124 1.50 20.51 -3.80
C SER A 124 2.25 19.34 -4.43
N ALA A 125 3.37 18.91 -3.84
CA ALA A 125 4.11 17.75 -4.29
C ALA A 125 3.29 16.46 -4.16
N VAL A 126 2.58 16.25 -3.04
CA VAL A 126 1.67 15.10 -2.86
C VAL A 126 0.61 15.06 -3.96
N GLY A 127 -0.01 16.20 -4.30
CA GLY A 127 -1.00 16.28 -5.38
C GLY A 127 -0.43 15.92 -6.75
N VAL A 128 0.77 16.43 -7.08
CA VAL A 128 1.46 16.09 -8.34
C VAL A 128 1.83 14.61 -8.39
N PHE A 129 2.40 14.06 -7.32
CA PHE A 129 2.77 12.65 -7.27
C PHE A 129 1.56 11.73 -7.37
N LEU A 130 0.44 12.08 -6.72
CA LEU A 130 -0.79 11.32 -6.86
C LEU A 130 -1.26 11.28 -8.32
N ALA A 131 -1.28 12.42 -9.00
CA ALA A 131 -1.67 12.48 -10.42
C ALA A 131 -0.74 11.63 -11.29
N LEU A 132 0.58 11.76 -11.11
CA LEU A 132 1.56 10.99 -11.88
C LEU A 132 1.45 9.49 -11.63
N PHE A 133 1.25 9.08 -10.38
CA PHE A 133 1.09 7.67 -10.02
C PHE A 133 -0.15 7.07 -10.67
N ILE A 134 -1.30 7.76 -10.60
CA ILE A 134 -2.54 7.29 -11.23
C ILE A 134 -2.40 7.22 -12.76
N ILE A 135 -1.71 8.18 -13.39
CA ILE A 135 -1.45 8.14 -14.84
C ILE A 135 -0.55 6.95 -15.21
N ALA A 136 0.49 6.69 -14.41
CA ALA A 136 1.44 5.62 -14.66
C ALA A 136 0.78 4.23 -14.54
N GLU A 137 -0.04 4.02 -13.50
CA GLU A 137 -0.79 2.78 -13.28
C GLU A 137 -1.95 2.61 -14.26
N GLY A 138 -2.76 3.66 -14.46
CA GLY A 138 -4.01 3.59 -15.20
C GLY A 138 -3.89 3.76 -16.72
N GLY A 139 -2.69 4.06 -17.26
CA GLY A 139 -2.48 4.36 -18.67
C GLY A 139 -3.29 5.58 -19.15
N PHE A 140 -3.72 5.62 -20.41
CA PHE A 140 -4.63 6.66 -20.92
C PHE A 140 -6.11 6.29 -20.74
N SER A 141 -6.49 5.89 -19.52
CA SER A 141 -7.89 5.56 -19.20
C SER A 141 -8.66 6.77 -18.64
N VAL A 142 -9.99 6.64 -18.55
CA VAL A 142 -10.85 7.63 -17.87
C VAL A 142 -10.46 7.80 -16.40
N ALA A 143 -9.97 6.72 -15.75
CA ALA A 143 -9.46 6.77 -14.39
C ALA A 143 -8.24 7.69 -14.26
N SER A 144 -7.38 7.72 -15.27
CA SER A 144 -6.20 8.61 -15.30
C SER A 144 -6.58 10.08 -15.41
N ILE A 145 -7.61 10.40 -16.18
CA ILE A 145 -8.15 11.78 -16.24
C ILE A 145 -8.66 12.19 -14.86
N PHE A 146 -9.40 11.31 -14.19
CA PHE A 146 -9.88 11.58 -12.83
C PHE A 146 -8.71 11.75 -11.85
N GLY A 147 -7.67 10.94 -11.94
CA GLY A 147 -6.45 11.08 -11.13
C GLY A 147 -5.76 12.43 -11.30
N ILE A 148 -5.69 12.94 -12.54
CA ILE A 148 -5.17 14.29 -12.83
C ILE A 148 -6.03 15.35 -12.13
N VAL A 149 -7.36 15.23 -12.20
CA VAL A 149 -8.28 16.18 -11.55
C VAL A 149 -8.11 16.15 -10.04
N VAL A 150 -8.08 14.96 -9.42
CA VAL A 150 -7.88 14.82 -7.97
C VAL A 150 -6.53 15.39 -7.54
N GLY A 151 -5.45 15.05 -8.25
CA GLY A 151 -4.13 15.63 -7.96
C GLY A 151 -4.10 17.15 -8.13
N GLY A 152 -4.77 17.68 -9.16
CA GLY A 152 -4.94 19.11 -9.38
C GLY A 152 -5.69 19.81 -8.25
N ILE A 153 -6.75 19.19 -7.70
CA ILE A 153 -7.47 19.71 -6.52
C ILE A 153 -6.52 19.80 -5.31
N ILE A 154 -5.71 18.77 -5.06
CA ILE A 154 -4.73 18.79 -3.95
C ILE A 154 -3.68 19.89 -4.15
N VAL A 155 -3.19 20.09 -5.37
CA VAL A 155 -2.29 21.23 -5.68
C VAL A 155 -2.99 22.57 -5.41
N GLY A 156 -4.26 22.71 -5.81
CA GLY A 156 -5.08 23.88 -5.52
C GLY A 156 -5.24 24.13 -4.01
N LEU A 157 -5.47 23.09 -3.21
CA LEU A 157 -5.49 23.17 -1.75
C LEU A 157 -4.14 23.63 -1.18
N GLY A 158 -3.02 23.16 -1.75
CA GLY A 158 -1.69 23.64 -1.41
C GLY A 158 -1.54 25.16 -1.64
N GLN A 159 -2.02 25.67 -2.78
CA GLN A 159 -2.01 27.12 -3.04
C GLN A 159 -2.92 27.89 -2.08
N LEU A 160 -4.11 27.36 -1.76
CA LEU A 160 -5.03 27.96 -0.81
C LEU A 160 -4.45 27.99 0.62
N ALA A 161 -3.62 27.00 0.98
CA ALA A 161 -2.89 26.95 2.24
C ALA A 161 -1.97 28.17 2.44
N ARG A 162 -1.50 28.80 1.35
CA ARG A 162 -0.78 30.07 1.45
C ARG A 162 -1.66 31.14 2.08
N LYS A 163 -2.93 31.24 1.71
CA LYS A 163 -3.83 32.28 2.23
C LYS A 163 -4.40 31.94 3.61
N PHE A 164 -4.69 30.66 3.86
CA PHE A 164 -5.36 30.21 5.08
C PHE A 164 -4.61 29.04 5.75
N PRO A 165 -3.38 29.23 6.26
CA PRO A 165 -2.53 28.15 6.73
C PRO A 165 -3.16 27.36 7.89
N LYS A 166 -3.82 28.03 8.85
CA LYS A 166 -4.43 27.36 10.02
C LYS A 166 -5.63 26.50 9.66
N ALA A 167 -6.54 27.03 8.86
CA ALA A 167 -7.72 26.30 8.42
C ALA A 167 -7.29 25.08 7.60
N MET A 168 -6.28 25.25 6.74
CA MET A 168 -5.75 24.16 5.95
C MET A 168 -5.01 23.12 6.80
N ALA A 169 -4.23 23.53 7.81
CA ALA A 169 -3.58 22.61 8.72
C ALA A 169 -4.58 21.69 9.42
N PHE A 170 -5.70 22.26 9.92
CA PHE A 170 -6.77 21.48 10.54
C PHE A 170 -7.46 20.54 9.53
N LEU A 171 -7.77 21.03 8.33
CA LEU A 171 -8.36 20.22 7.28
C LEU A 171 -7.48 19.02 6.92
N LEU A 172 -6.17 19.24 6.75
CA LEU A 172 -5.22 18.17 6.41
C LEU A 172 -5.07 17.16 7.53
N ALA A 173 -5.06 17.60 8.79
CA ALA A 173 -5.04 16.70 9.94
C ALA A 173 -6.32 15.84 9.96
N ALA A 174 -7.50 16.44 9.79
CA ALA A 174 -8.77 15.72 9.74
C ALA A 174 -8.83 14.73 8.57
N VAL A 175 -8.35 15.11 7.39
CA VAL A 175 -8.27 14.23 6.21
C VAL A 175 -7.31 13.07 6.46
N ALA A 176 -6.12 13.31 7.01
CA ALA A 176 -5.17 12.26 7.33
C ALA A 176 -5.75 11.28 8.36
N THR A 177 -6.37 11.78 9.43
CA THR A 177 -7.04 10.94 10.44
C THR A 177 -8.20 10.16 9.84
N GLY A 178 -9.05 10.80 9.04
CA GLY A 178 -10.17 10.15 8.36
C GLY A 178 -9.69 9.03 7.42
N ALA A 179 -8.62 9.26 6.65
CA ALA A 179 -8.01 8.26 5.79
C ALA A 179 -7.44 7.07 6.58
N ILE A 180 -6.79 7.31 7.72
CA ILE A 180 -6.28 6.24 8.59
C ILE A 180 -7.40 5.29 9.02
N PHE A 181 -8.56 5.82 9.42
CA PHE A 181 -9.69 5.00 9.84
C PHE A 181 -10.47 4.40 8.67
N ALA A 182 -10.70 5.15 7.59
CA ALA A 182 -11.51 4.69 6.46
C ALA A 182 -10.85 3.56 5.66
N PHE A 183 -9.51 3.52 5.62
CA PHE A 183 -8.75 2.51 4.88
C PHE A 183 -8.07 1.48 5.81
N ASP A 184 -8.48 1.44 7.08
CA ASP A 184 -7.89 0.55 8.09
C ASP A 184 -6.35 0.57 8.09
N LEU A 185 -5.75 1.75 7.88
CA LEU A 185 -4.29 1.86 7.70
C LEU A 185 -3.52 1.53 8.98
N TYR A 186 -4.21 1.37 10.11
CA TYR A 186 -3.65 0.86 11.35
C TYR A 186 -3.34 -0.65 11.30
N ASP A 187 -3.81 -1.39 10.28
CA ASP A 187 -3.52 -2.81 10.07
C ASP A 187 -2.19 -3.05 9.32
N PHE A 188 -1.50 -1.98 8.91
CA PHE A 188 -0.13 -1.98 8.33
C PHE A 188 0.17 -3.05 7.26
N ARG A 189 -0.83 -3.49 6.49
CA ARG A 189 -0.64 -4.39 5.33
C ARG A 189 0.24 -3.70 4.27
N GLU A 190 0.84 -4.44 3.34
CA GLU A 190 1.80 -3.89 2.35
C GLU A 190 1.28 -2.65 1.60
N VAL A 191 0.05 -2.72 1.09
CA VAL A 191 -0.64 -1.58 0.44
C VAL A 191 -0.81 -0.40 1.41
N GLY A 192 -1.09 -0.67 2.68
CA GLY A 192 -1.21 0.34 3.73
C GLY A 192 0.12 1.04 4.02
N THR A 193 1.25 0.32 3.95
CA THR A 193 2.58 0.90 4.19
C THR A 193 2.97 1.92 3.12
N GLY A 194 2.71 1.60 1.84
CA GLY A 194 2.90 2.54 0.74
C GLY A 194 2.05 3.81 0.92
N LEU A 195 0.77 3.65 1.27
CA LEU A 195 -0.13 4.78 1.49
C LEU A 195 0.31 5.66 2.68
N TRP A 196 0.80 5.04 3.76
CA TRP A 196 1.34 5.73 4.92
C TRP A 196 2.54 6.61 4.58
N LEU A 197 3.48 6.07 3.80
CA LEU A 197 4.73 6.76 3.49
C LEU A 197 4.55 7.84 2.42
N LEU A 198 3.71 7.58 1.42
CA LEU A 198 3.52 8.49 0.28
C LEU A 198 2.46 9.56 0.52
N PHE A 199 1.46 9.30 1.36
CA PHE A 199 0.33 10.20 1.54
C PHE A 199 0.16 10.66 2.98
N ILE A 200 0.00 9.74 3.94
CA ILE A 200 -0.30 10.14 5.33
C ILE A 200 0.86 10.93 5.95
N THR A 201 2.08 10.41 5.86
CA THR A 201 3.26 11.06 6.47
C THR A 201 3.52 12.45 5.90
N PRO A 202 3.54 12.66 4.56
CA PRO A 202 3.68 14.00 3.99
C PRO A 202 2.54 14.94 4.35
N VAL A 203 1.28 14.47 4.37
CA VAL A 203 0.11 15.30 4.71
C VAL A 203 0.15 15.75 6.18
N VAL A 204 0.46 14.83 7.10
CA VAL A 204 0.64 15.15 8.53
C VAL A 204 1.81 16.10 8.72
N THR A 205 2.93 15.88 8.01
CA THR A 205 4.09 16.77 8.07
C THR A 205 3.76 18.17 7.56
N ALA A 206 3.02 18.26 6.45
CA ALA A 206 2.57 19.54 5.93
C ALA A 206 1.61 20.27 6.88
N SER A 207 0.68 19.53 7.50
CA SER A 207 -0.21 20.07 8.54
C SER A 207 0.61 20.65 9.70
N ALA A 208 1.59 19.90 10.21
CA ALA A 208 2.48 20.35 11.28
C ALA A 208 3.27 21.61 10.87
N CYS A 209 3.84 21.64 9.67
CA CYS A 209 4.52 22.83 9.12
C CYS A 209 3.61 24.05 9.06
N LEU A 210 2.36 23.89 8.62
CA LEU A 210 1.39 24.98 8.55
C LEU A 210 0.94 25.48 9.93
N PHE A 211 0.88 24.60 10.94
CA PHE A 211 0.65 24.99 12.34
C PHE A 211 1.82 25.78 12.94
N LEU A 212 3.05 25.38 12.61
CA LEU A 212 4.28 26.00 13.11
C LEU A 212 4.56 27.37 12.48
N GLY A 213 4.17 27.61 11.22
CA GLY A 213 4.31 28.89 10.53
C GLY A 213 3.35 29.99 11.03
N ARG A 214 3.28 30.21 12.34
CA ARG A 214 2.32 31.10 12.99
C ARG A 214 2.85 32.54 13.09
N GLY A 215 2.30 33.43 12.25
CA GLY A 215 2.47 34.89 12.36
C GLY A 215 3.38 35.48 11.27
N ASP A 216 3.49 36.81 11.25
CA ASP A 216 4.33 37.54 10.29
C ASP A 216 5.83 37.40 10.57
N ARG A 217 6.20 36.76 11.68
CA ARG A 217 7.59 36.50 12.11
C ARG A 217 7.81 35.01 12.34
N GLU A 218 8.20 34.30 11.28
CA GLU A 218 8.58 32.87 11.36
C GLU A 218 9.80 32.63 12.26
N GLU A 219 10.56 33.68 12.61
CA GLU A 219 11.77 33.62 13.45
C GLU A 219 11.51 33.23 14.93
N GLU A 220 10.28 33.28 15.43
CA GLU A 220 9.97 33.05 16.85
C GLU A 220 9.72 31.59 17.23
N VAL A 221 9.73 30.64 16.28
CA VAL A 221 9.49 29.22 16.61
C VAL A 221 10.66 28.65 17.39
N SER A 222 10.46 28.49 18.71
CA SER A 222 11.52 27.99 19.60
C SER A 222 12.10 26.66 19.09
N PRO A 223 13.44 26.48 19.08
CA PRO A 223 14.06 25.23 18.67
C PRO A 223 13.51 24.00 19.41
N ARG A 224 13.11 24.17 20.68
CA ARG A 224 12.49 23.10 21.48
C ARG A 224 11.13 22.66 20.94
N LEU A 225 10.30 23.60 20.50
CA LEU A 225 9.00 23.28 19.90
C LEU A 225 9.19 22.54 18.58
N ARG A 226 10.14 23.00 17.75
CA ARG A 226 10.50 22.32 16.50
C ARG A 226 10.96 20.88 16.75
N ALA A 227 11.86 20.71 17.72
CA ALA A 227 12.34 19.40 18.14
C ALA A 227 11.22 18.50 18.66
N GLY A 228 10.29 19.05 19.44
CA GLY A 228 9.14 18.31 19.94
C GLY A 228 8.23 17.82 18.80
N VAL A 229 7.84 18.70 17.89
CA VAL A 229 6.90 18.36 16.79
C VAL A 229 7.54 17.38 15.80
N PHE A 230 8.72 17.69 15.27
CA PHE A 230 9.34 16.82 14.27
C PHE A 230 9.96 15.56 14.90
N GLY A 231 10.40 15.63 16.15
CA GLY A 231 10.86 14.46 16.90
C GLY A 231 9.73 13.47 17.17
N THR A 232 8.53 13.95 17.55
CA THR A 232 7.36 13.08 17.74
C THR A 232 6.87 12.47 16.42
N LEU A 233 6.89 13.22 15.32
CA LEU A 233 6.57 12.68 13.98
C LEU A 233 7.58 11.61 13.55
N GLY A 234 8.88 11.87 13.71
CA GLY A 234 9.92 10.90 13.39
C GLY A 234 9.84 9.64 14.26
N ALA A 235 9.60 9.79 15.56
CA ALA A 235 9.40 8.67 16.47
C ALA A 235 8.14 7.86 16.11
N GLY A 236 7.03 8.54 15.79
CA GLY A 236 5.80 7.90 15.34
C GLY A 236 6.01 7.06 14.07
N ALA A 237 6.67 7.63 13.06
CA ALA A 237 7.00 6.92 11.83
C ALA A 237 7.92 5.71 12.09
N ALA A 238 8.91 5.85 12.98
CA ALA A 238 9.79 4.75 13.36
C ALA A 238 9.05 3.62 14.10
N VAL A 239 8.11 3.96 14.99
CA VAL A 239 7.26 2.98 15.68
C VAL A 239 6.36 2.27 14.68
N VAL A 240 5.66 3.01 13.81
CA VAL A 240 4.84 2.44 12.74
C VAL A 240 5.63 1.48 11.88
N PHE A 241 6.82 1.90 11.43
CA PHE A 241 7.69 1.06 10.60
C PHE A 241 8.15 -0.20 11.36
N THR A 242 8.51 -0.05 12.63
CA THR A 242 8.92 -1.18 13.48
C THR A 242 7.77 -2.16 13.69
N LEU A 243 6.54 -1.67 13.93
CA LEU A 243 5.34 -2.48 14.05
C LEU A 243 5.01 -3.19 12.73
N ALA A 244 5.13 -2.50 11.59
CA ALA A 244 4.97 -3.10 10.27
C ALA A 244 6.01 -4.23 10.04
N MET A 245 7.25 -4.05 10.49
CA MET A 245 8.27 -5.10 10.41
C MET A 245 7.98 -6.30 11.33
N ILE A 246 7.45 -6.07 12.53
CA ILE A 246 7.16 -7.14 13.51
C ILE A 246 5.87 -7.90 13.13
N PHE A 247 4.84 -7.18 12.69
CA PHE A 247 3.49 -7.72 12.50
C PHE A 247 3.11 -7.89 11.03
N GLY A 248 3.67 -7.10 10.11
CA GLY A 248 3.37 -7.15 8.67
C GLY A 248 3.98 -8.36 7.95
N GLY A 249 4.92 -9.08 8.57
CA GLY A 249 5.57 -10.27 8.02
C GLY A 249 4.80 -11.59 8.21
N ARG A 250 3.52 -11.58 8.57
CA ARG A 250 2.71 -12.82 8.69
C ARG A 250 2.10 -13.30 7.38
N ASN A 251 2.31 -12.61 6.27
CA ASN A 251 2.11 -13.22 4.96
C ASN A 251 3.35 -14.07 4.69
N GLU A 252 3.18 -15.39 4.61
CA GLU A 252 4.27 -16.31 4.29
C GLU A 252 5.00 -15.81 3.04
N PRO A 253 6.31 -15.51 3.12
CA PRO A 253 7.04 -14.98 1.97
C PRO A 253 7.03 -16.04 0.87
N ILE A 254 6.41 -15.70 -0.27
CA ILE A 254 6.47 -16.48 -1.51
C ILE A 254 7.95 -16.61 -1.86
N THR A 255 8.48 -17.83 -1.80
CA THR A 255 9.94 -18.03 -1.69
C THR A 255 10.58 -18.69 -2.89
N SER A 256 9.80 -19.03 -3.91
CA SER A 256 10.38 -19.34 -5.21
C SER A 256 9.34 -19.21 -6.31
N ARG A 257 9.62 -18.30 -7.25
CA ARG A 257 8.96 -18.29 -8.56
C ARG A 257 9.84 -19.13 -9.50
N MET A 258 9.26 -20.18 -10.06
CA MET A 258 9.92 -21.01 -11.08
C MET A 258 9.08 -20.99 -12.34
N THR A 259 9.73 -21.05 -13.50
CA THR A 259 9.02 -21.28 -14.75
C THR A 259 8.75 -22.79 -14.87
N ALA A 260 7.49 -23.20 -14.91
CA ALA A 260 7.07 -24.60 -14.98
C ALA A 260 7.63 -25.29 -16.23
N ALA A 261 7.53 -24.61 -17.37
CA ALA A 261 8.20 -24.96 -18.61
C ALA A 261 8.36 -23.73 -19.52
N PRO A 262 9.45 -23.65 -20.30
CA PRO A 262 9.53 -22.71 -21.41
C PRO A 262 8.50 -23.07 -22.50
N ASP A 263 7.95 -22.04 -23.15
CA ASP A 263 7.11 -22.12 -24.36
C ASP A 263 5.76 -22.84 -24.24
N GLY A 264 4.93 -22.46 -23.26
CA GLY A 264 3.51 -22.84 -23.25
C GLY A 264 3.23 -24.35 -23.13
N LYS A 265 4.27 -25.15 -22.84
CA LYS A 265 4.12 -26.57 -22.57
C LYS A 265 3.43 -26.78 -21.24
N VAL A 266 2.47 -27.69 -21.26
CA VAL A 266 1.76 -28.15 -20.07
C VAL A 266 2.66 -29.12 -19.29
N VAL A 267 2.77 -28.92 -17.99
CA VAL A 267 3.52 -29.76 -17.06
C VAL A 267 2.60 -30.16 -15.91
N GLU A 268 2.63 -31.43 -15.53
CA GLU A 268 1.95 -31.92 -14.32
C GLU A 268 2.79 -31.61 -13.09
N ILE A 269 2.23 -30.84 -12.16
CA ILE A 269 2.86 -30.50 -10.88
C ILE A 269 1.85 -30.81 -9.78
N GLN A 270 2.17 -31.80 -8.93
CA GLN A 270 1.27 -32.26 -7.86
C GLN A 270 -0.13 -32.63 -8.39
N ASP A 271 -0.15 -33.36 -9.50
CA ASP A 271 -1.37 -33.80 -10.22
C ASP A 271 -2.23 -32.64 -10.78
N ILE A 272 -1.66 -31.44 -10.88
CA ILE A 272 -2.29 -30.27 -11.49
C ILE A 272 -1.56 -29.92 -12.78
N SER A 273 -2.34 -29.81 -13.87
CA SER A 273 -1.81 -29.44 -15.18
C SER A 273 -1.53 -27.94 -15.24
N CYS A 274 -0.27 -27.53 -15.08
CA CYS A 274 0.15 -26.13 -15.07
C CYS A 274 0.89 -25.71 -16.36
N VAL A 275 0.80 -24.43 -16.72
CA VAL A 275 1.54 -23.80 -17.84
C VAL A 275 2.16 -22.47 -17.39
N GLY A 276 3.31 -22.12 -17.97
CA GLY A 276 3.95 -20.83 -17.73
C GLY A 276 4.66 -20.74 -16.38
N SER A 277 4.38 -19.69 -15.60
CA SER A 277 5.00 -19.47 -14.29
C SER A 277 4.26 -20.23 -13.19
N VAL A 278 5.01 -20.84 -12.29
CA VAL A 278 4.51 -21.46 -11.05
C VAL A 278 5.18 -20.83 -9.84
N GLU A 279 4.46 -20.79 -8.73
CA GLU A 279 4.94 -20.28 -7.46
C GLU A 279 4.80 -21.37 -6.40
N TYR A 280 5.77 -21.45 -5.49
CA TYR A 280 5.79 -22.43 -4.42
C TYR A 280 5.94 -21.78 -3.04
N TYR A 281 5.38 -22.48 -2.05
CA TYR A 281 5.61 -22.24 -0.65
C TYR A 281 7.01 -22.69 -0.24
N GLN A 282 7.51 -22.23 0.92
CA GLN A 282 8.80 -22.68 1.48
C GLN A 282 8.89 -24.19 1.66
N ASN A 283 7.77 -24.84 1.93
CA ASN A 283 7.68 -26.28 2.10
C ASN A 283 7.71 -27.06 0.76
N GLY A 284 7.87 -26.35 -0.37
CA GLY A 284 7.92 -26.93 -1.72
C GLY A 284 6.55 -27.28 -2.31
N LYS A 285 5.44 -26.94 -1.66
CA LYS A 285 4.10 -27.14 -2.21
C LYS A 285 3.70 -26.03 -3.18
N LEU A 286 2.88 -26.38 -4.17
CA LEU A 286 2.41 -25.43 -5.17
C LEU A 286 1.52 -24.37 -4.52
N THR A 287 1.85 -23.09 -4.73
CA THR A 287 1.06 -21.93 -4.27
C THR A 287 0.20 -21.40 -5.39
N SER A 288 0.76 -21.25 -6.60
CA SER A 288 0.03 -20.68 -7.72
C SER A 288 0.48 -21.26 -9.05
N CYS A 289 -0.45 -21.47 -9.97
CA CYS A 289 -0.14 -21.73 -11.37
C CYS A 289 -1.28 -21.32 -12.30
N THR A 290 -0.96 -21.17 -13.59
CA THR A 290 -1.99 -21.08 -14.64
C THR A 290 -2.32 -22.48 -15.12
N LEU A 291 -3.60 -22.85 -15.16
CA LEU A 291 -4.03 -24.15 -15.67
C LEU A 291 -3.73 -24.29 -17.16
N GLY A 292 -3.03 -25.36 -17.54
CA GLY A 292 -2.72 -25.70 -18.93
C GLY A 292 -3.88 -26.31 -19.70
N ARG A 293 -4.83 -26.92 -18.99
CA ARG A 293 -6.08 -27.49 -19.55
C ARG A 293 -7.19 -27.33 -18.51
N GLU A 294 -8.42 -27.68 -18.90
CA GLU A 294 -9.53 -27.76 -17.95
C GLU A 294 -9.24 -28.82 -16.88
N ASP A 295 -9.48 -28.48 -15.61
CA ASP A 295 -9.19 -29.35 -14.48
C ASP A 295 -10.27 -29.20 -13.39
N THR A 296 -10.37 -30.19 -12.50
CA THR A 296 -11.29 -30.16 -11.36
C THR A 296 -10.52 -30.05 -10.05
N LEU A 297 -10.47 -28.84 -9.48
CA LEU A 297 -9.77 -28.58 -8.23
C LEU A 297 -10.76 -28.36 -7.09
N SER A 298 -10.59 -29.07 -5.98
CA SER A 298 -11.51 -29.03 -4.83
C SER A 298 -12.98 -29.24 -5.23
N GLY A 299 -13.22 -30.09 -6.23
CA GLY A 299 -14.54 -30.41 -6.77
C GLY A 299 -15.14 -29.36 -7.71
N GLN A 300 -14.37 -28.33 -8.10
CA GLN A 300 -14.84 -27.27 -9.00
C GLN A 300 -14.19 -27.39 -10.39
N PRO A 301 -14.98 -27.42 -11.48
CA PRO A 301 -14.45 -27.42 -12.84
C PRO A 301 -13.92 -26.02 -13.17
N LEU A 302 -12.64 -25.93 -13.52
CA LEU A 302 -11.97 -24.69 -13.86
C LEU A 302 -11.42 -24.77 -15.29
N PRO A 303 -11.70 -23.77 -16.15
CA PRO A 303 -11.25 -23.80 -17.54
C PRO A 303 -9.74 -23.56 -17.64
N ALA A 304 -9.16 -24.02 -18.75
CA ALA A 304 -7.78 -23.74 -19.11
C ALA A 304 -7.48 -22.22 -19.10
N GLY A 305 -6.28 -21.85 -18.68
CA GLY A 305 -5.84 -20.46 -18.57
C GLY A 305 -6.29 -19.76 -17.28
N THR A 306 -7.04 -20.43 -16.41
CA THR A 306 -7.38 -19.93 -15.06
C THR A 306 -6.13 -19.91 -14.19
N VAL A 307 -5.88 -18.80 -13.50
CA VAL A 307 -4.80 -18.69 -12.52
C VAL A 307 -5.35 -19.15 -11.18
N VAL A 308 -4.83 -20.25 -10.64
CA VAL A 308 -5.28 -20.84 -9.38
C VAL A 308 -4.28 -20.55 -8.29
N HIS A 309 -4.78 -20.28 -7.09
CA HIS A 309 -3.99 -20.18 -5.87
C HIS A 309 -4.46 -21.22 -4.86
N LEU A 310 -3.51 -21.97 -4.33
CA LEU A 310 -3.72 -23.06 -3.40
C LEU A 310 -3.19 -22.68 -2.03
N THR A 311 -3.79 -23.22 -0.98
CA THR A 311 -3.27 -23.14 0.38
C THR A 311 -2.02 -24.01 0.53
N SER A 312 -1.27 -23.82 1.62
CA SER A 312 -0.13 -24.67 1.96
C SER A 312 -0.51 -26.13 2.26
N ASP A 313 -1.81 -26.44 2.34
CA ASP A 313 -2.34 -27.81 2.42
C ASP A 313 -2.75 -28.38 1.06
N GLY A 314 -2.72 -27.58 -0.01
CA GLY A 314 -3.07 -27.97 -1.37
C GLY A 314 -4.55 -27.78 -1.74
N TYR A 315 -5.34 -27.12 -0.89
CA TYR A 315 -6.74 -26.79 -1.19
C TYR A 315 -6.82 -25.55 -2.07
N LEU A 316 -7.82 -25.47 -2.95
CA LEU A 316 -8.08 -24.26 -3.72
C LEU A 316 -8.53 -23.13 -2.77
N ASP A 317 -7.77 -22.04 -2.71
CA ASP A 317 -8.11 -20.86 -1.90
C ASP A 317 -8.87 -19.84 -2.75
N TRP A 318 -8.32 -19.47 -3.91
CA TRP A 318 -8.96 -18.57 -4.86
C TRP A 318 -8.40 -18.75 -6.27
N CYS A 319 -9.09 -18.22 -7.26
CA CYS A 319 -8.63 -18.22 -8.64
C CYS A 319 -9.04 -16.94 -9.37
N PHE A 320 -8.31 -16.62 -10.44
CA PHE A 320 -8.77 -15.69 -11.45
C PHE A 320 -9.19 -16.44 -12.71
N LEU A 321 -10.49 -16.43 -12.95
CA LEU A 321 -11.09 -17.16 -14.07
C LEU A 321 -10.71 -16.52 -15.39
N LYS A 322 -10.31 -17.35 -16.37
CA LYS A 322 -9.98 -16.87 -17.71
C LYS A 322 -11.19 -16.31 -18.46
N GLN A 323 -12.35 -16.91 -18.23
CA GLN A 323 -13.65 -16.59 -18.83
C GLN A 323 -14.76 -16.79 -17.80
N ASN A 324 -15.94 -16.24 -18.05
CA ASN A 324 -17.09 -16.50 -17.18
C ASN A 324 -17.32 -18.01 -17.06
N THR A 325 -17.44 -18.48 -15.82
CA THR A 325 -17.49 -19.91 -15.51
C THR A 325 -18.59 -20.15 -14.48
N GLU A 326 -19.41 -21.17 -14.71
CA GLU A 326 -20.42 -21.59 -13.75
C GLU A 326 -19.77 -22.41 -12.63
N ILE A 327 -19.92 -21.95 -11.39
CA ILE A 327 -19.34 -22.57 -10.20
C ILE A 327 -20.47 -22.71 -9.18
N GLN A 328 -20.80 -23.95 -8.83
CA GLN A 328 -21.89 -24.29 -7.90
C GLN A 328 -23.24 -23.65 -8.29
N GLY A 329 -23.51 -23.53 -9.60
CA GLY A 329 -24.73 -22.93 -10.13
C GLY A 329 -24.69 -21.41 -10.29
N HIS A 330 -23.59 -20.75 -9.91
CA HIS A 330 -23.43 -19.29 -10.02
C HIS A 330 -22.50 -18.93 -11.17
N LEU A 331 -22.94 -18.00 -12.04
CA LEU A 331 -22.11 -17.55 -13.16
C LEU A 331 -21.07 -16.53 -12.69
N CYS A 332 -19.90 -17.02 -12.33
CA CYS A 332 -18.78 -16.24 -11.86
C CYS A 332 -18.08 -15.54 -13.04
N ARG A 333 -17.76 -14.26 -12.86
CA ARG A 333 -17.09 -13.43 -13.87
C ARG A 333 -15.63 -13.85 -14.01
N GLY A 334 -15.17 -14.00 -15.25
CA GLY A 334 -13.77 -14.23 -15.56
C GLY A 334 -13.23 -13.21 -16.56
N GLU A 335 -12.11 -12.60 -16.21
CA GLU A 335 -11.33 -11.68 -17.07
C GLU A 335 -9.84 -11.80 -16.74
N LYS A 336 -9.35 -13.04 -16.56
CA LYS A 336 -7.97 -13.48 -16.28
C LYS A 336 -7.30 -12.90 -15.03
N ASP A 337 -7.27 -11.58 -14.84
CA ASP A 337 -6.58 -10.90 -13.73
C ASP A 337 -7.49 -9.84 -13.05
N GLY A 338 -8.72 -9.65 -13.54
CA GLY A 338 -9.63 -8.59 -13.07
C GLY A 338 -10.55 -8.96 -11.90
N PHE A 339 -10.90 -10.25 -11.75
CA PHE A 339 -11.95 -10.69 -10.81
C PHE A 339 -11.57 -11.98 -10.10
N MET A 340 -11.42 -11.89 -8.79
CA MET A 340 -11.06 -13.01 -7.93
C MET A 340 -12.30 -13.81 -7.52
N THR A 341 -12.28 -15.12 -7.74
CA THR A 341 -13.27 -16.05 -7.18
C THR A 341 -12.62 -16.82 -6.04
N GLY A 342 -13.19 -16.73 -4.84
CA GLY A 342 -12.63 -17.33 -3.63
C GLY A 342 -13.41 -18.55 -3.17
N PHE A 343 -12.73 -19.46 -2.47
CA PHE A 343 -13.27 -20.72 -1.97
C PHE A 343 -12.98 -20.88 -0.47
N HIS A 344 -13.81 -21.67 0.19
CA HIS A 344 -13.55 -22.17 1.54
C HIS A 344 -12.72 -23.46 1.47
N PRO A 345 -12.04 -23.87 2.56
CA PRO A 345 -11.24 -25.10 2.57
C PRO A 345 -12.01 -26.39 2.21
N ASN A 346 -13.34 -26.38 2.37
CA ASN A 346 -14.21 -27.50 1.97
C ASN A 346 -14.61 -27.47 0.47
N GLY A 347 -14.05 -26.56 -0.32
CA GLY A 347 -14.34 -26.37 -1.74
C GLY A 347 -15.62 -25.59 -2.04
N GLN A 348 -16.37 -25.15 -1.02
CA GLN A 348 -17.55 -24.31 -1.21
C GLN A 348 -17.15 -22.90 -1.68
N LEU A 349 -17.98 -22.31 -2.55
CA LEU A 349 -17.78 -20.95 -3.01
C LEU A 349 -17.81 -20.01 -1.80
N LYS A 350 -16.84 -19.09 -1.72
CA LYS A 350 -16.72 -18.10 -0.64
C LYS A 350 -17.02 -16.71 -1.14
N THR A 351 -16.47 -16.33 -2.29
CA THR A 351 -16.65 -15.02 -2.91
C THR A 351 -16.74 -15.16 -4.42
N ALA A 352 -17.74 -14.53 -5.03
CA ALA A 352 -17.90 -14.49 -6.47
C ALA A 352 -18.28 -13.09 -6.96
N TRP A 353 -17.69 -12.67 -8.07
CA TRP A 353 -18.17 -11.52 -8.82
C TRP A 353 -19.16 -12.04 -9.86
N LEU A 354 -20.45 -11.77 -9.69
CA LEU A 354 -21.46 -12.30 -10.61
C LEU A 354 -21.33 -11.62 -11.98
N ALA A 355 -21.35 -12.44 -13.04
CA ALA A 355 -21.30 -11.95 -14.42
C ALA A 355 -22.63 -11.32 -14.86
N GLN A 356 -23.73 -11.73 -14.23
CA GLN A 356 -25.10 -11.27 -14.48
C GLN A 356 -25.90 -11.20 -13.18
N ASP A 357 -27.02 -10.47 -13.22
CA ASP A 357 -27.92 -10.43 -12.07
C ASP A 357 -28.50 -11.83 -11.85
N GLU A 358 -28.56 -12.29 -10.61
CA GLU A 358 -28.93 -13.67 -10.28
C GLU A 358 -29.81 -13.72 -9.03
N ILE A 359 -30.80 -14.61 -9.01
CA ILE A 359 -31.64 -14.84 -7.83
C ILE A 359 -31.01 -15.95 -7.00
N ILE A 360 -30.40 -15.59 -5.88
CA ILE A 360 -29.72 -16.51 -4.97
C ILE A 360 -30.56 -16.65 -3.71
N GLN A 361 -31.08 -17.86 -3.45
CA GLN A 361 -31.94 -18.13 -2.29
C GLN A 361 -33.16 -17.18 -2.21
N GLY A 362 -33.69 -16.82 -3.38
CA GLY A 362 -34.83 -15.90 -3.51
C GLY A 362 -34.46 -14.41 -3.43
N ILE A 363 -33.17 -14.07 -3.27
CA ILE A 363 -32.68 -12.69 -3.20
C ILE A 363 -32.10 -12.27 -4.56
N PRO A 364 -32.57 -11.16 -5.17
CA PRO A 364 -32.07 -10.71 -6.47
C PRO A 364 -30.72 -9.98 -6.29
N CYS A 365 -29.63 -10.71 -6.45
CA CYS A 365 -28.27 -10.20 -6.32
C CYS A 365 -27.79 -9.61 -7.66
N ALA A 366 -27.11 -8.47 -7.58
CA ALA A 366 -26.61 -7.72 -8.72
C ALA A 366 -25.30 -8.29 -9.27
N LYS A 367 -25.15 -8.18 -10.58
CA LYS A 367 -23.85 -8.33 -11.26
C LYS A 367 -22.88 -7.26 -10.81
N PHE A 368 -21.59 -7.57 -10.95
CA PHE A 368 -20.55 -6.58 -10.71
C PHE A 368 -20.69 -5.34 -11.60
N GLN A 369 -20.66 -4.15 -10.98
CA GLN A 369 -20.56 -2.87 -11.67
C GLN A 369 -19.29 -2.14 -11.23
N PHE A 370 -18.34 -1.97 -12.16
CA PHE A 370 -17.05 -1.33 -11.88
C PHE A 370 -17.19 0.06 -11.22
N LEU A 371 -18.19 0.84 -11.65
CA LEU A 371 -18.41 2.18 -11.13
C LEU A 371 -18.94 2.17 -9.69
N SER A 372 -19.77 1.18 -9.31
CA SER A 372 -20.22 1.06 -7.92
C SER A 372 -19.04 0.71 -7.04
N ALA A 373 -18.23 -0.29 -7.41
CA ALA A 373 -17.03 -0.67 -6.67
C ALA A 373 -16.00 0.46 -6.50
N LEU A 374 -15.79 1.31 -7.51
CA LEU A 374 -14.86 2.44 -7.42
C LEU A 374 -15.39 3.56 -6.50
N LEU A 375 -16.68 3.90 -6.59
CA LEU A 375 -17.30 4.92 -5.72
C LEU A 375 -17.41 4.43 -4.26
N ASN A 376 -17.72 3.15 -4.10
CA ASN A 376 -17.76 2.42 -2.85
C ASN A 376 -16.38 2.31 -2.18
N TRP A 377 -15.32 2.14 -2.98
CA TRP A 377 -13.93 2.21 -2.50
C TRP A 377 -13.58 3.58 -1.90
N VAL A 378 -13.99 4.68 -2.52
CA VAL A 378 -13.78 6.04 -1.99
C VAL A 378 -14.61 6.31 -0.73
N ALA A 379 -15.80 5.70 -0.63
CA ALA A 379 -16.69 5.82 0.53
C ALA A 379 -16.38 4.82 1.66
N GLY A 380 -15.34 3.99 1.53
CA GLY A 380 -14.96 2.98 2.52
C GLY A 380 -15.99 1.87 2.74
N TYR A 381 -16.87 1.61 1.76
CA TYR A 381 -17.97 0.66 1.91
C TYR A 381 -18.08 -0.30 0.73
N LYS A 382 -17.95 -1.60 1.02
CA LYS A 382 -18.55 -2.75 0.30
C LYS A 382 -18.01 -3.06 -1.13
N ASP A 383 -17.18 -4.09 -1.20
CA ASP A 383 -16.81 -4.78 -2.45
C ASP A 383 -18.08 -5.33 -3.12
N GLY A 384 -18.31 -4.99 -4.40
CA GLY A 384 -19.48 -5.43 -5.19
C GLY A 384 -19.49 -6.95 -5.51
N SER A 385 -18.90 -7.76 -4.66
CA SER A 385 -18.86 -9.22 -4.75
C SER A 385 -20.04 -9.83 -3.98
N THR A 386 -20.45 -11.02 -4.38
CA THR A 386 -21.37 -11.86 -3.62
C THR A 386 -20.56 -12.81 -2.75
N VAL A 387 -20.89 -12.88 -1.45
CA VAL A 387 -20.13 -13.67 -0.48
C VAL A 387 -21.04 -14.73 0.13
N PHE A 388 -20.49 -15.91 0.37
CA PHE A 388 -21.17 -17.08 0.90
C PHE A 388 -20.48 -17.61 2.17
N TYR A 389 -21.26 -18.28 3.01
CA TYR A 389 -20.75 -19.06 4.13
C TYR A 389 -20.22 -20.43 3.69
N GLU A 390 -19.48 -21.10 4.57
CA GLU A 390 -18.96 -22.46 4.33
C GLU A 390 -20.04 -23.51 4.07
N ASN A 391 -21.29 -23.24 4.48
CA ASN A 391 -22.45 -24.10 4.22
C ASN A 391 -23.17 -23.76 2.88
N GLY A 392 -22.62 -22.85 2.07
CA GLY A 392 -23.20 -22.40 0.80
C GLY A 392 -24.34 -21.38 0.96
N LEU A 393 -24.69 -20.97 2.18
CA LEU A 393 -25.70 -19.93 2.38
C LEU A 393 -25.18 -18.55 1.99
N LEU A 394 -26.05 -17.73 1.40
CA LEU A 394 -25.72 -16.36 1.02
C LEU A 394 -25.41 -15.57 2.29
N ARG A 395 -24.22 -14.95 2.34
CA ARG A 395 -23.81 -14.08 3.44
C ARG A 395 -24.03 -12.61 3.11
N TYR A 396 -23.80 -12.24 1.85
CA TYR A 396 -23.82 -10.85 1.42
C TYR A 396 -24.02 -10.74 -0.09
N CYS A 397 -24.87 -9.81 -0.53
CA CYS A 397 -24.88 -9.32 -1.90
C CYS A 397 -25.47 -7.90 -2.00
N GLU A 398 -25.21 -7.24 -3.13
CA GLU A 398 -25.87 -5.99 -3.53
C GLU A 398 -27.16 -6.34 -4.30
N LEU A 399 -28.26 -5.64 -4.07
CA LEU A 399 -29.53 -5.94 -4.73
C LEU A 399 -29.60 -5.38 -6.16
N SER A 400 -30.02 -6.22 -7.12
CA SER A 400 -30.19 -5.80 -8.53
C SER A 400 -31.46 -4.97 -8.76
N GLU A 401 -32.44 -5.07 -7.86
CA GLU A 401 -33.71 -4.35 -7.91
C GLU A 401 -34.26 -4.02 -6.52
N ASN A 402 -35.34 -3.23 -6.46
CA ASN A 402 -36.02 -2.97 -5.18
C ASN A 402 -36.66 -4.27 -4.68
N PHE A 403 -36.35 -4.68 -3.45
CA PHE A 403 -36.79 -5.98 -2.92
C PHE A 403 -37.24 -5.88 -1.46
N THR A 404 -38.04 -6.84 -1.00
CA THR A 404 -38.51 -6.90 0.39
C THR A 404 -38.05 -8.19 1.04
N ILE A 405 -37.28 -8.07 2.13
CA ILE A 405 -36.71 -9.20 2.87
C ILE A 405 -37.24 -9.13 4.29
N GLU A 406 -37.89 -10.19 4.77
CA GLU A 406 -38.45 -10.25 6.13
C GLU A 406 -39.35 -9.03 6.48
N GLY A 407 -40.10 -8.52 5.50
CA GLY A 407 -40.98 -7.35 5.64
C GLY A 407 -40.28 -5.99 5.58
N GLN A 408 -38.95 -5.95 5.46
CA GLN A 408 -38.18 -4.71 5.29
C GLN A 408 -37.92 -4.43 3.80
N ARG A 409 -38.18 -3.20 3.37
CA ARG A 409 -38.02 -2.77 1.97
C ARG A 409 -36.64 -2.18 1.73
N PHE A 410 -35.96 -2.71 0.71
CA PHE A 410 -34.65 -2.27 0.24
C PHE A 410 -34.76 -1.73 -1.19
N LYS A 411 -33.86 -0.81 -1.53
CA LYS A 411 -33.72 -0.27 -2.88
C LYS A 411 -32.67 -1.05 -3.66
N ARG A 412 -32.75 -0.96 -4.99
CA ARG A 412 -31.66 -1.38 -5.88
C ARG A 412 -30.34 -0.74 -5.44
N GLY A 413 -29.28 -1.53 -5.39
CA GLY A 413 -27.96 -1.11 -4.94
C GLY A 413 -27.79 -1.12 -3.41
N ASP A 414 -28.86 -1.32 -2.64
CA ASP A 414 -28.71 -1.59 -1.22
C ASP A 414 -28.04 -2.95 -1.04
N ALA A 415 -27.13 -3.02 -0.09
CA ALA A 415 -26.35 -4.21 0.13
C ALA A 415 -26.75 -4.89 1.44
N VAL A 416 -27.21 -6.12 1.33
CA VAL A 416 -27.86 -6.88 2.39
C VAL A 416 -26.90 -7.93 2.95
N ARG A 417 -27.07 -8.27 4.24
CA ARG A 417 -26.24 -9.24 4.95
C ARG A 417 -27.12 -10.24 5.67
N PHE A 418 -26.68 -11.49 5.67
CA PHE A 418 -27.37 -12.57 6.34
C PHE A 418 -26.43 -13.25 7.33
N ASP A 419 -27.00 -13.89 8.36
CA ASP A 419 -26.27 -14.74 9.29
C ASP A 419 -26.11 -16.17 8.74
N ARG A 420 -25.48 -17.04 9.53
CA ARG A 420 -25.23 -18.44 9.13
C ARG A 420 -26.50 -19.28 8.96
N ASP A 421 -27.65 -18.79 9.42
CA ASP A 421 -28.95 -19.43 9.30
C ASP A 421 -29.78 -18.81 8.16
N GLY A 422 -29.21 -17.86 7.41
CA GLY A 422 -29.85 -17.17 6.29
C GLY A 422 -30.81 -16.05 6.72
N LYS A 423 -30.77 -15.61 7.98
CA LYS A 423 -31.62 -14.50 8.46
C LYS A 423 -30.95 -13.16 8.24
N LEU A 424 -31.75 -12.15 7.93
CA LEU A 424 -31.27 -10.80 7.69
C LEU A 424 -30.60 -10.22 8.96
N VAL A 425 -29.31 -9.88 8.87
CA VAL A 425 -28.58 -9.17 9.93
C VAL A 425 -28.86 -7.69 9.74
N GLY A 426 -29.66 -7.12 10.64
CA GLY A 426 -30.12 -5.73 10.53
C GLY A 426 -28.96 -4.75 10.32
N ASP A 427 -29.03 -3.99 9.22
CA ASP A 427 -28.29 -2.74 9.09
C ASP A 427 -28.92 -1.77 10.10
N LYS A 428 -28.32 -1.64 11.28
CA LYS A 428 -28.58 -0.47 12.13
C LYS A 428 -28.11 0.74 11.34
N LYS A 429 -29.08 1.41 10.70
CA LYS A 429 -28.91 2.74 10.12
C LYS A 429 -28.37 3.72 11.16
#